data_AF-A0A3A4ZM37-F1
#
_entry.id   AF-A0A3A4ZM37-F1
#
_cell.length_a   1.000
_cell.length_b   1.000
_cell.length_c   1.000
_cell.angle_alpha   90.00
_cell.angle_beta   90.00
_cell.angle_gamma   90.00
#
_symmetry.space_group_name_H-M   'P 1'
#
loop_
_entity.id
_entity.type
_entity.pdbx_description
1 polymer ?
#
loop_
_entity_poly.entity_id
_entity_poly.type
_entity_poly.pdbx_seq_one_letter_code
_entity_poly.pdbx_strand_id
1 'polypeptide(L)'
;MKLEDYELGGTHLRNSDFEKGKVLTTAWQPNLAYAWDNGVAIGRYLAELKEGRIIARVCHSCHRIMIPPRMFCELCFKPTDEWRYVKDTGTINTFSIAHVNWDASRRGPKEQPLIPAVIEIDGASPGMGILHMLGGVGPNSIKVGMRVEAVWKKAGERTGAITDILYFKPIRAAAAKTPRAAGKAKAGRKPAAKRARSKR
;
A
#
# COMPACT_ATOMS: atom_id res chain seq x y z
N MET A 1 6.02 -46.56 41.81
CA MET A 1 4.58 -46.21 41.81
C MET A 1 4.27 -45.69 40.42
N LYS A 2 3.50 -46.43 39.60
CA LYS A 2 3.23 -46.07 38.21
C LYS A 2 1.95 -45.22 38.14
N LEU A 3 2.01 -44.10 37.42
CA LEU A 3 0.90 -43.14 37.27
C LEU A 3 -0.26 -43.71 36.45
N GLU A 4 -0.03 -44.78 35.70
CA GLU A 4 -1.03 -45.46 34.86
C GLU A 4 -2.10 -46.21 35.67
N ASP A 5 -1.85 -46.50 36.94
CA ASP A 5 -2.74 -47.30 37.81
C ASP A 5 -3.77 -46.44 38.58
N TYR A 6 -3.77 -45.12 38.37
CA TYR A 6 -4.71 -44.19 39.01
C TYR A 6 -5.68 -43.61 37.97
N GLU A 7 -6.98 -43.88 38.13
CA GLU A 7 -8.00 -43.07 37.46
C GLU A 7 -7.94 -41.65 38.03
N LEU A 8 -7.40 -40.72 37.24
CA LEU A 8 -7.45 -39.30 37.55
C LEU A 8 -8.92 -38.84 37.43
N GLY A 9 -9.67 -38.98 38.52
CA GLY A 9 -11.07 -38.59 38.64
C GLY A 9 -11.25 -37.06 38.62
N GLY A 10 -11.10 -36.45 37.46
CA GLY A 10 -11.40 -35.04 37.24
C GLY A 10 -12.87 -34.84 36.89
N THR A 11 -13.60 -34.01 37.65
CA THR A 11 -14.92 -33.55 37.21
C THR A 11 -14.74 -32.36 36.26
N HIS A 12 -15.12 -32.52 34.99
CA HIS A 12 -15.09 -31.41 34.04
C HIS A 12 -16.04 -30.27 34.47
N LEU A 13 -15.50 -29.06 34.56
CA LEU A 13 -16.28 -27.85 34.84
C LEU A 13 -17.03 -27.41 33.57
N ARG A 14 -18.31 -27.07 33.74
CA ARG A 14 -19.16 -26.49 32.68
C ARG A 14 -19.29 -24.99 32.91
N ASN A 15 -19.59 -24.21 31.87
CA ASN A 15 -19.88 -22.78 32.00
C ASN A 15 -20.95 -22.50 33.08
N SER A 16 -21.96 -23.37 33.20
CA SER A 16 -23.00 -23.28 34.22
C SER A 16 -22.48 -23.39 35.66
N ASP A 17 -21.32 -24.02 35.89
CA ASP A 17 -20.72 -24.15 37.22
C ASP A 17 -20.03 -22.85 37.65
N PHE A 18 -19.53 -22.06 36.69
CA PHE A 18 -19.01 -20.71 36.92
C PHE A 18 -20.17 -19.72 37.17
N GLU A 19 -21.23 -19.78 36.35
CA GLU A 19 -22.42 -18.91 36.49
C GLU A 19 -23.18 -19.15 37.81
N LYS A 20 -23.24 -20.41 38.26
CA LYS A 20 -23.92 -20.80 39.51
C LYS A 20 -23.02 -20.67 40.75
N GLY A 21 -21.80 -20.15 40.61
CA GLY A 21 -20.87 -19.96 41.74
C GLY A 21 -20.41 -21.26 42.41
N LYS A 22 -20.50 -22.41 41.72
CA LYS A 22 -20.03 -23.71 42.23
C LYS A 22 -18.50 -23.82 42.20
N VAL A 23 -17.86 -22.95 41.43
CA VAL A 23 -16.40 -22.86 41.29
C VAL A 23 -15.94 -21.55 41.91
N LEU A 24 -14.88 -21.61 42.71
CA LEU A 24 -14.21 -20.41 43.19
C LEU A 24 -13.67 -19.63 41.98
N THR A 25 -14.23 -18.45 41.73
CA THR A 25 -13.84 -17.58 40.64
C THR A 25 -13.32 -16.27 41.19
N THR A 26 -12.32 -15.71 40.51
CA THR A 26 -11.81 -14.38 40.80
C THR A 26 -11.74 -13.62 39.49
N ALA A 27 -12.34 -12.43 39.48
CA ALA A 27 -12.34 -11.55 38.32
C ALA A 27 -11.47 -10.33 38.67
N TRP A 28 -10.46 -10.09 37.85
CA TRP A 28 -9.60 -8.91 37.96
C TRP A 28 -9.70 -8.13 36.66
N GLN A 29 -9.85 -6.82 36.77
CA GLN A 29 -9.65 -5.90 35.65
C GLN A 29 -8.21 -5.41 35.73
N PRO A 30 -7.27 -6.02 34.98
CA PRO A 30 -5.89 -5.58 35.03
C PRO A 30 -5.79 -4.15 34.48
N ASN A 31 -5.16 -3.25 35.25
CA ASN A 31 -4.78 -1.94 34.75
C ASN A 31 -3.53 -2.08 33.88
N LEU A 32 -3.72 -2.46 32.63
CA LEU A 32 -2.64 -2.65 31.66
C LEU A 32 -2.25 -1.28 31.06
N ALA A 33 -1.36 -0.55 31.73
CA ALA A 33 -0.71 0.61 31.14
C ALA A 33 0.39 0.15 30.17
N TYR A 34 0.20 0.40 28.87
CA TYR A 34 1.21 0.15 27.84
C TYR A 34 1.54 1.45 27.12
N ALA A 35 2.82 1.60 26.75
CA ALA A 35 3.27 2.63 25.83
C ALA A 35 3.52 1.98 24.47
N TRP A 36 2.92 2.51 23.42
CA TRP A 36 3.22 2.09 22.05
C TRP A 36 4.49 2.79 21.58
N ASP A 37 5.54 2.02 21.34
CA ASP A 37 6.71 2.48 20.61
C ASP A 37 6.63 1.99 19.15
N ASN A 38 7.17 2.77 18.23
CA ASN A 38 7.30 2.38 16.83
C ASN A 38 8.44 1.35 16.62
N GLY A 39 9.27 1.13 17.64
CA GLY A 39 10.35 0.17 17.64
C GLY A 39 11.55 0.63 16.82
N VAL A 40 12.68 -0.05 16.98
CA VAL A 40 13.99 0.39 16.45
C VAL A 40 13.97 0.64 14.93
N ALA A 41 13.33 -0.26 14.17
CA ALA A 41 13.36 -0.17 12.70
C ALA A 41 12.50 0.98 12.17
N ILE A 42 11.23 1.02 12.57
CA ILE A 42 10.29 2.04 12.08
C ILE A 42 10.58 3.39 12.72
N GLY A 43 11.02 3.44 13.98
CA GLY A 43 11.41 4.69 14.63
C GLY A 43 12.51 5.43 13.88
N ARG A 44 13.58 4.73 13.49
CA ARG A 44 14.62 5.36 12.65
C ARG A 44 14.10 5.72 11.26
N TYR A 45 13.27 4.87 10.65
CA TYR A 45 12.67 5.16 9.34
C TYR A 45 11.88 6.48 9.35
N LEU A 46 11.00 6.65 10.35
CA LEU A 46 10.22 7.86 10.53
C LEU A 46 11.11 9.09 10.81
N ALA A 47 12.17 8.94 11.60
CA ALA A 47 13.14 10.02 11.82
C ALA A 47 13.85 10.44 10.52
N GLU A 48 14.24 9.50 9.66
CA GLU A 48 14.88 9.80 8.37
C GLU A 48 13.90 10.41 7.35
N LEU A 49 12.63 10.00 7.37
CA LEU A 49 11.59 10.66 6.57
C LEU A 49 11.43 12.13 6.93
N LYS A 50 11.58 12.48 8.22
CA LYS A 50 11.60 13.89 8.66
C LYS A 50 12.73 14.68 8.02
N GLU A 51 13.89 14.05 7.85
CA GLU A 51 15.05 14.63 7.15
C GLU A 51 14.92 14.60 5.62
N GLY A 52 13.85 14.00 5.07
CA GLY A 52 13.64 13.85 3.63
C GLY A 52 14.51 12.76 3.00
N ARG A 53 14.85 11.73 3.77
CA ARG A 53 15.65 10.59 3.31
C ARG A 53 14.87 9.29 3.47
N ILE A 54 15.15 8.33 2.58
CA ILE A 54 14.59 6.99 2.67
C ILE A 54 15.71 6.02 3.02
N ILE A 55 15.45 5.17 4.02
CA ILE A 55 16.40 4.15 4.49
C ILE A 55 15.79 2.75 4.43
N ALA A 56 16.67 1.78 4.26
CA ALA A 56 16.37 0.36 4.21
C ALA A 56 17.33 -0.41 5.14
N ARG A 57 17.01 -1.68 5.39
CA ARG A 57 17.87 -2.61 6.13
C ARG A 57 18.43 -3.67 5.20
N VAL A 58 19.70 -4.01 5.37
CA VAL A 58 20.35 -5.06 4.59
C VAL A 58 20.51 -6.31 5.44
N CYS A 59 20.35 -7.48 4.80
CA CYS A 59 20.72 -8.76 5.39
C CYS A 59 21.95 -9.31 4.66
N HIS A 60 23.08 -9.52 5.34
CA HIS A 60 24.31 -10.04 4.74
C HIS A 60 24.20 -11.52 4.33
N SER A 61 23.27 -12.28 4.93
CA SER A 61 23.09 -13.69 4.58
C SER A 61 22.45 -13.89 3.21
N CYS A 62 21.47 -13.06 2.83
CA CYS A 62 20.78 -13.15 1.53
C CYS A 62 20.99 -11.92 0.64
N HIS A 63 21.76 -10.94 1.11
CA HIS A 63 22.06 -9.66 0.46
C HIS A 63 20.84 -8.82 0.10
N ARG A 64 19.67 -9.08 0.73
CA ARG A 64 18.44 -8.33 0.49
C ARG A 64 18.48 -6.98 1.21
N ILE A 65 18.04 -5.95 0.49
CA ILE A 65 17.87 -4.58 0.98
C ILE A 65 16.37 -4.33 1.08
N MET A 66 15.86 -4.30 2.31
CA MET A 66 14.43 -4.33 2.62
C MET A 66 13.90 -2.96 3.01
N ILE A 67 12.80 -2.57 2.35
CA ILE A 67 11.99 -1.41 2.66
C ILE A 67 10.49 -1.83 2.69
N PRO A 68 9.69 -1.40 3.68
CA PRO A 68 10.08 -0.73 4.92
C PRO A 68 11.13 -1.53 5.72
N PRO A 69 12.02 -0.86 6.48
CA PRO A 69 13.09 -1.54 7.20
C PRO A 69 12.53 -2.44 8.32
N ARG A 70 13.20 -3.57 8.54
CA ARG A 70 12.84 -4.57 9.55
C ARG A 70 14.06 -4.98 10.36
N MET A 71 13.87 -5.33 11.63
CA MET A 71 14.97 -5.79 12.50
C MET A 71 15.35 -7.26 12.25
N PHE A 72 14.54 -8.02 11.51
CA PHE A 72 14.83 -9.39 11.11
C PHE A 72 14.51 -9.60 9.62
N CYS A 73 15.20 -10.55 8.99
CA CYS A 73 14.94 -10.96 7.62
C CYS A 73 13.92 -12.11 7.60
N GLU A 74 12.85 -11.95 6.82
CA GLU A 74 11.77 -12.94 6.72
C GLU A 74 12.15 -14.23 5.96
N LEU A 75 13.25 -14.23 5.21
CA LEU A 75 13.72 -15.41 4.48
C LEU A 75 14.79 -16.18 5.27
N CYS A 76 15.70 -15.46 5.94
CA CYS A 76 16.80 -16.08 6.69
C CYS A 76 16.46 -16.30 8.17
N PHE A 77 15.39 -15.69 8.68
CA PHE A 77 15.00 -15.70 10.10
C PHE A 77 16.12 -15.25 11.05
N LYS A 78 16.97 -14.34 10.58
CA LYS A 78 18.09 -13.74 11.33
C LYS A 78 17.90 -12.24 11.49
N PRO A 79 18.51 -11.61 12.51
CA PRO A 79 18.60 -10.17 12.59
C PRO A 79 19.16 -9.58 11.29
N THR A 80 18.67 -8.40 10.90
CA THR A 80 19.28 -7.63 9.80
C THR A 80 20.57 -6.98 10.29
N ASP A 81 21.43 -6.52 9.37
CA ASP A 81 22.81 -6.15 9.67
C ASP A 81 23.03 -4.63 9.60
N GLU A 82 23.01 -4.05 8.40
CA GLU A 82 23.35 -2.64 8.16
C GLU A 82 22.16 -1.76 7.71
N TRP A 83 22.30 -0.46 7.92
CA TRP A 83 21.37 0.56 7.43
C TRP A 83 21.88 1.10 6.11
N ARG A 84 20.99 1.24 5.12
CA ARG A 84 21.35 1.72 3.80
C ARG A 84 20.41 2.82 3.35
N TYR A 85 20.97 3.94 2.91
CA TYR A 85 20.20 4.97 2.22
C TYR A 85 19.83 4.47 0.83
N VAL A 86 18.55 4.59 0.50
CA VAL A 86 18.01 4.27 -0.83
C VAL A 86 17.52 5.55 -1.50
N LYS A 87 17.21 5.48 -2.79
CA LYS A 87 16.77 6.65 -3.53
C LYS A 87 15.32 6.98 -3.19
N ASP A 88 14.91 8.19 -3.52
CA ASP A 88 13.52 8.63 -3.51
C ASP A 88 12.85 8.46 -4.89
N THR A 89 13.51 7.74 -5.79
CA THR A 89 13.01 7.32 -7.10
C THR A 89 12.63 5.84 -7.09
N GLY A 90 11.72 5.46 -7.98
CA GLY A 90 11.24 4.09 -8.06
C GLY A 90 10.45 3.77 -9.31
N THR A 91 9.92 2.55 -9.35
CA THR A 91 9.08 2.02 -10.41
C THR A 91 7.72 1.64 -9.86
N ILE A 92 6.64 1.99 -10.58
CA ILE A 92 5.30 1.49 -10.25
C ILE A 92 5.26 -0.02 -10.47
N ASN A 93 5.12 -0.79 -9.39
CA ASN A 93 4.88 -2.24 -9.47
C ASN A 93 3.40 -2.52 -9.77
N THR A 94 2.49 -1.89 -9.01
CA THR A 94 1.05 -2.02 -9.20
C THR A 94 0.34 -0.78 -8.68
N PHE A 95 -0.88 -0.50 -9.15
CA PHE A 95 -1.70 0.63 -8.72
C PHE A 95 -3.19 0.32 -8.80
N SER A 96 -3.99 1.08 -8.07
CA SER A 96 -5.45 1.07 -8.16
C SER A 96 -5.98 2.47 -8.41
N ILE A 97 -7.11 2.59 -9.12
CA ILE A 97 -7.80 3.87 -9.33
C ILE A 97 -9.06 3.86 -8.45
N ALA A 98 -9.01 4.58 -7.34
CA ALA A 98 -10.07 4.63 -6.35
C ALA A 98 -10.94 5.88 -6.54
N HIS A 99 -12.21 5.64 -6.90
CA HIS A 99 -13.27 6.66 -6.98
C HIS A 99 -14.11 6.76 -5.70
N VAL A 100 -13.74 6.02 -4.67
CA VAL A 100 -14.44 5.93 -3.38
C VAL A 100 -13.49 6.40 -2.29
N ASN A 101 -14.04 7.16 -1.33
CA ASN A 101 -13.33 7.66 -0.17
C ASN A 101 -13.20 6.59 0.92
N TRP A 102 -12.42 6.90 1.97
CA TRP A 102 -12.21 6.00 3.11
C TRP A 102 -13.50 5.69 3.89
N ASP A 103 -14.49 6.58 3.83
CA ASP A 103 -15.81 6.48 4.46
C ASP A 103 -16.86 5.81 3.55
N ALA A 104 -16.42 5.14 2.48
CA ALA A 104 -17.25 4.53 1.43
C ALA A 104 -18.13 5.52 0.63
N SER A 105 -17.98 6.83 0.81
CA SER A 105 -18.66 7.81 -0.04
C SER A 105 -18.04 7.88 -1.43
N ARG A 106 -18.85 8.15 -2.46
CA ARG A 106 -18.32 8.40 -3.81
C ARG A 106 -17.64 9.76 -3.86
N ARG A 107 -16.48 9.83 -4.49
CA ARG A 107 -15.78 11.09 -4.76
C ARG A 107 -16.63 11.99 -5.65
N GLY A 108 -16.57 13.29 -5.39
CA GLY A 108 -17.34 14.28 -6.16
C GLY A 108 -16.93 14.32 -7.64
N PRO A 109 -17.80 14.81 -8.55
CA PRO A 109 -17.51 14.84 -10.00
C PRO A 109 -16.28 15.66 -10.42
N LYS A 110 -15.84 16.60 -9.57
CA LYS A 110 -14.68 17.48 -9.80
C LYS A 110 -13.41 16.99 -9.09
N GLU A 111 -13.51 15.95 -8.27
CA GLU A 111 -12.37 15.41 -7.54
C GLU A 111 -11.65 14.38 -8.39
N GLN A 112 -10.32 14.46 -8.39
CA GLN A 112 -9.51 13.42 -9.03
C GLN A 112 -9.61 12.12 -8.22
N PRO A 113 -9.57 10.96 -8.88
CA PRO A 113 -9.49 9.69 -8.18
C PRO A 113 -8.21 9.60 -7.36
N LEU A 114 -8.28 8.89 -6.25
CA LEU A 114 -7.11 8.51 -5.46
C LEU A 114 -6.39 7.38 -6.19
N ILE A 115 -5.08 7.49 -6.33
CA ILE A 115 -4.27 6.48 -7.01
C ILE A 115 -3.21 5.93 -6.05
N PRO A 116 -3.58 5.02 -5.12
CA PRO A 116 -2.60 4.28 -4.35
C PRO A 116 -1.81 3.33 -5.26
N ALA A 117 -0.51 3.28 -5.07
CA ALA A 117 0.40 2.44 -5.84
C ALA A 117 1.48 1.84 -4.94
N VAL A 118 1.90 0.62 -5.27
CA VAL A 118 3.12 0.03 -4.71
C VAL A 118 4.28 0.45 -5.59
N ILE A 119 5.25 1.11 -4.99
CA ILE A 119 6.40 1.71 -5.68
C ILE A 119 7.63 0.96 -5.22
N GLU A 120 8.23 0.19 -6.12
CA GLU A 120 9.53 -0.42 -5.89
C GLU A 120 10.59 0.68 -5.87
N ILE A 121 11.32 0.78 -4.76
CA ILE A 121 12.26 1.87 -4.50
C ILE A 121 13.64 1.51 -5.03
N ASP A 122 14.27 2.42 -5.77
CA ASP A 122 15.59 2.15 -6.30
C ASP A 122 16.64 2.08 -5.20
N GLY A 123 17.53 1.10 -5.33
CA GLY A 123 18.53 0.79 -4.30
C GLY A 123 18.03 -0.18 -3.24
N ALA A 124 16.73 -0.52 -3.23
CA ALA A 124 16.21 -1.69 -2.54
C ALA A 124 16.29 -2.94 -3.44
N SER A 125 16.07 -4.12 -2.86
CA SER A 125 16.00 -5.37 -3.63
C SER A 125 14.73 -5.43 -4.49
N PRO A 126 14.71 -6.21 -5.59
CA PRO A 126 13.51 -6.38 -6.41
C PRO A 126 12.27 -6.75 -5.60
N GLY A 127 11.15 -6.11 -5.91
CA GLY A 127 9.89 -6.29 -5.16
C GLY A 127 9.81 -5.56 -3.81
N MET A 128 10.86 -4.87 -3.37
CA MET A 128 10.82 -4.06 -2.15
C MET A 128 10.36 -2.64 -2.47
N GLY A 129 9.26 -2.24 -1.84
CA GLY A 129 8.61 -0.99 -2.15
C GLY A 129 7.73 -0.48 -1.02
N ILE A 130 7.19 0.71 -1.24
CA ILE A 130 6.25 1.35 -0.33
C ILE A 130 4.91 1.55 -1.03
N LEU A 131 3.82 1.38 -0.29
CA LEU A 131 2.49 1.78 -0.73
C LEU A 131 2.37 3.29 -0.53
N HIS A 132 2.17 4.04 -1.61
CA HIS A 132 1.95 5.48 -1.51
C HIS A 132 1.10 6.03 -2.65
N MET A 133 0.74 7.31 -2.55
CA MET A 133 -0.10 7.99 -3.54
C MET A 133 0.69 8.41 -4.77
N LEU A 134 0.09 8.25 -5.96
CA LEU A 134 0.56 8.87 -7.19
C LEU A 134 -0.12 10.23 -7.40
N GLY A 135 0.64 11.18 -7.94
CA GLY A 135 0.18 12.52 -8.29
C GLY A 135 0.87 13.05 -9.55
N GLY A 136 0.38 14.17 -10.06
CA GLY A 136 0.93 14.80 -11.27
C GLY A 136 0.71 14.01 -12.56
N VAL A 137 -0.14 12.97 -12.54
CA VAL A 137 -0.49 12.14 -13.70
C VAL A 137 -1.96 11.77 -13.68
N GLY A 138 -2.62 11.87 -14.83
CA GLY A 138 -4.03 11.47 -14.97
C GLY A 138 -4.19 9.95 -15.01
N PRO A 139 -5.32 9.39 -14.53
CA PRO A 139 -5.52 7.95 -14.36
C PRO A 139 -5.31 7.15 -15.67
N ASN A 140 -5.67 7.72 -16.81
CA ASN A 140 -5.55 7.08 -18.13
C ASN A 140 -4.11 6.99 -18.66
N SER A 141 -3.16 7.68 -18.02
CA SER A 141 -1.76 7.74 -18.47
C SER A 141 -0.85 6.83 -17.65
N ILE A 142 -1.34 6.27 -16.54
CA ILE A 142 -0.55 5.48 -15.59
C ILE A 142 -0.35 4.07 -16.13
N LYS A 143 0.87 3.56 -15.99
CA LYS A 143 1.25 2.21 -16.41
C LYS A 143 2.18 1.59 -15.37
N VAL A 144 2.00 0.29 -15.14
CA VAL A 144 3.00 -0.53 -14.45
C VAL A 144 4.33 -0.42 -15.18
N GLY A 145 5.43 -0.35 -14.43
CA GLY A 145 6.78 -0.12 -14.97
C GLY A 145 7.15 1.35 -15.16
N MET A 146 6.23 2.29 -14.94
CA MET A 146 6.54 3.73 -15.05
C MET A 146 7.48 4.19 -13.93
N ARG A 147 8.42 5.07 -14.30
CA ARG A 147 9.42 5.65 -13.41
C ARG A 147 8.88 6.87 -12.69
N VAL A 148 9.00 6.88 -11.37
CA VAL A 148 8.43 7.93 -10.50
C VAL A 148 9.45 8.43 -9.48
N GLU A 149 9.29 9.67 -9.03
CA GLU A 149 10.07 10.32 -7.98
C GLU A 149 9.15 10.87 -6.89
N ALA A 150 9.62 10.80 -5.64
CA ALA A 150 8.92 11.34 -4.49
C ALA A 150 8.87 12.87 -4.56
N VAL A 151 7.70 13.42 -4.23
CA VAL A 151 7.53 14.84 -3.96
C VAL A 151 7.39 15.00 -2.46
N TRP A 152 8.36 15.68 -1.85
CA TRP A 152 8.41 15.87 -0.41
C TRP A 152 7.71 17.15 0.02
N LYS A 153 7.17 17.16 1.25
CA LYS A 153 6.87 18.40 1.96
C LYS A 153 8.14 19.25 2.12
N LYS A 154 7.98 20.54 2.40
CA LYS A 154 9.10 21.40 2.80
C LYS A 154 9.70 20.90 4.11
N ALA A 155 11.01 21.06 4.31
CA ALA A 155 11.72 20.50 5.45
C ALA A 155 11.09 20.85 6.82
N GLY A 156 10.63 22.09 7.01
CA GLY A 156 9.99 22.53 8.26
C GLY A 156 8.58 21.99 8.51
N GLU A 157 7.94 21.36 7.52
CA GLU A 157 6.58 20.81 7.61
C GLU A 157 6.57 19.29 7.82
N ARG A 158 7.75 18.67 7.88
CA ARG A 158 7.89 17.22 8.04
C ARG A 158 7.83 16.82 9.50
N THR A 159 7.05 15.80 9.82
CA THR A 159 6.77 15.36 11.20
C THR A 159 7.30 13.98 11.52
N GLY A 160 7.98 13.33 10.58
CA GLY A 160 8.40 11.95 10.68
C GLY A 160 7.24 10.99 10.40
N ALA A 161 6.53 11.22 9.30
CA ALA A 161 5.42 10.37 8.85
C ALA A 161 5.62 9.97 7.39
N ILE A 162 5.03 8.84 6.97
CA ILE A 162 5.04 8.44 5.54
C ILE A 162 4.42 9.53 4.64
N THR A 163 3.52 10.33 5.20
CA THR A 163 2.88 11.47 4.53
C THR A 163 3.78 12.70 4.40
N ASP A 164 5.02 12.66 4.89
CA ASP A 164 6.04 13.68 4.57
C ASP A 164 6.49 13.61 3.12
N ILE A 165 6.30 12.44 2.49
CA ILE A 165 6.18 12.34 1.05
C ILE A 165 4.72 12.69 0.71
N LEU A 166 4.50 13.74 -0.09
CA LEU A 166 3.16 14.15 -0.51
C LEU A 166 2.56 13.13 -1.49
N TYR A 167 3.33 12.74 -2.50
CA TYR A 167 2.98 11.76 -3.52
C TYR A 167 4.22 11.46 -4.37
N PHE A 168 4.14 10.43 -5.22
CA PHE A 168 5.12 10.18 -6.27
C PHE A 168 4.59 10.64 -7.62
N LYS A 169 5.44 11.28 -8.42
CA LYS A 169 5.10 11.76 -9.78
C LYS A 169 6.02 11.12 -10.83
N PRO A 170 5.60 10.99 -12.10
CA PRO A 170 6.46 10.45 -13.16
C PRO A 170 7.72 11.31 -13.43
N ILE A 171 8.88 10.67 -13.59
CA ILE A 171 10.19 11.34 -13.86
C ILE A 171 10.32 11.79 -15.32
N ARG A 172 9.62 11.12 -16.23
CA ARG A 172 9.45 11.59 -17.61
C ARG A 172 7.97 11.76 -17.85
N ALA A 173 7.56 12.97 -18.24
CA ALA A 173 6.22 13.19 -18.72
C ALA A 173 5.96 12.19 -19.85
N ALA A 174 5.09 11.21 -19.60
CA ALA A 174 4.38 10.59 -20.69
C ALA A 174 3.66 11.74 -21.37
N ALA A 175 4.20 12.22 -22.49
CA ALA A 175 3.62 13.32 -23.25
C ALA A 175 2.13 13.01 -23.39
N ALA A 176 1.30 13.83 -22.74
CA ALA A 176 -0.13 13.66 -22.75
C ALA A 176 -0.57 13.83 -24.21
N LYS A 177 -0.78 12.72 -24.91
CA LYS A 177 -1.47 12.75 -26.19
C LYS A 177 -2.93 13.02 -25.86
N THR A 178 -3.31 14.30 -25.93
CA THR A 178 -4.70 14.73 -25.97
C THR A 178 -5.45 13.86 -26.98
N PRO A 179 -6.62 13.29 -26.65
CA PRO A 179 -7.41 12.59 -27.64
C PRO A 179 -7.77 13.59 -28.74
N ARG A 180 -7.22 13.38 -29.93
CA ARG A 180 -7.54 14.16 -31.12
C ARG A 180 -9.03 13.94 -31.38
N ALA A 181 -9.81 15.01 -31.28
CA ALA A 181 -11.25 14.98 -31.53
C ALA A 181 -11.51 14.27 -32.87
N ALA A 182 -12.28 13.18 -32.82
CA ALA A 182 -12.72 12.47 -34.01
C ALA A 182 -13.58 13.43 -34.84
N GLY A 183 -12.98 14.02 -35.87
CA GLY A 183 -13.69 14.76 -36.89
C GLY A 183 -14.71 13.83 -37.53
N LYS A 184 -16.00 14.13 -37.35
CA LYS A 184 -17.10 13.42 -38.02
C LYS A 184 -16.91 13.55 -39.53
N ALA A 185 -16.48 12.48 -40.19
CA ALA A 185 -16.57 12.36 -41.63
C ALA A 185 -18.05 12.32 -42.02
N LYS A 186 -18.53 13.36 -42.72
CA LYS A 186 -19.86 13.40 -43.31
C LYS A 186 -19.95 12.31 -44.37
N ALA A 187 -20.71 11.26 -44.11
CA ALA A 187 -21.11 10.30 -45.12
C ALA A 187 -22.09 10.96 -46.11
N GLY A 188 -21.60 11.31 -47.30
CA GLY A 188 -22.42 11.75 -48.41
C GLY A 188 -23.29 10.60 -48.91
N ARG A 189 -24.61 10.73 -48.75
CA ARG A 189 -25.60 9.80 -49.28
C ARG A 189 -25.79 10.08 -50.78
N LYS A 190 -25.33 9.18 -51.65
CA LYS A 190 -25.62 9.21 -53.10
C LYS A 190 -27.14 9.09 -53.33
N PRO A 191 -27.72 9.81 -54.31
CA PRO A 191 -29.14 9.68 -54.64
C PRO A 191 -29.41 8.37 -55.38
N ALA A 192 -30.53 7.71 -55.03
CA ALA A 192 -31.00 6.49 -55.68
C ALA A 192 -31.53 6.80 -57.08
N ALA A 193 -31.04 6.05 -58.07
CA ALA A 193 -31.51 6.11 -59.44
C ALA A 193 -32.93 5.54 -59.55
N LYS A 194 -33.86 6.34 -60.10
CA LYS A 194 -35.21 5.89 -60.49
C LYS A 194 -35.08 4.90 -61.66
N ARG A 195 -35.54 3.66 -61.47
CA ARG A 195 -35.85 2.75 -62.58
C ARG A 195 -37.36 2.71 -62.78
N ALA A 196 -37.79 3.29 -63.89
CA ALA A 196 -39.12 3.09 -64.46
C ALA A 196 -39.19 1.72 -65.16
N ARG A 197 -40.30 1.01 -64.98
CA ARG A 197 -40.86 -0.01 -65.89
C ARG A 197 -42.31 -0.23 -65.44
N SER A 198 -43.29 0.34 -66.14
CA SER A 198 -43.90 -0.12 -67.39
C SER A 198 -45.12 -1.00 -67.08
N LYS A 199 -46.29 -0.44 -67.38
CA LYS A 199 -47.61 -1.06 -67.35
C LYS A 199 -47.64 -2.38 -68.13
N ARG A 200 -48.30 -3.39 -67.58
CA ARG A 200 -49.31 -4.24 -68.22
C ARG A 200 -50.12 -4.95 -67.14
#